data_AF-A0A963TYZ0-F1
#
_entry.id   AF-A0A963TYZ0-F1
#
_cell.length_a   1.000
_cell.length_b   1.000
_cell.length_c   1.000
_cell.angle_alpha   90.00
_cell.angle_beta   90.00
_cell.angle_gamma   90.00
#
_symmetry.space_group_name_H-M   'P 1'
#
loop_
_entity.id
_entity.type
_entity.pdbx_description
1 polymer ?
#
loop_
_entity_poly.entity_id
_entity_poly.type
_entity_poly.pdbx_seq_one_letter_code
_entity_poly.pdbx_strand_id
1 'polypeptide(L)'
;MRYLIAGSFALLAVVSGAEAARWDNLKRDACVSPGTRQYSSRLLDAGWSWENDCKATSASLGGRNIGAPNRCDNHGVGGMWGVWFVSDASCSANWGAPKEDACTAPGRRQISSVIHNIPPGQSWEDACAKTPLTYKGANVGTPARCDNHGAGGMWGVWNVADSACGARWDTAKRDKCAGPGKANVSSVIRDVPSGQSWEDACSLTRLTYKGVDIGTPTRCDNHGIGGMWGVWTEAADAECTSDDRSAEERTRAQYEAAKASIETRQASAARAFAAAEGVGEGPGLDKTDKIVAKSTDAERRGLMKRRLDEDGVSVVTLMAGGSGAFIVGYGHAEGYAMKKGGSLTARGQGEWAAYTCKKVWSNTFTAGIAIGGGGAMELGEWGGDFTTLAGETNGVQGSLSLLAVGWGTGAHWNADGSPAGVTVAHGGGAGALDAGVEYVHGWTGVAEDDVACDMISWK
;
A
#
# COMPACT_ATOMS: atom_id res chain seq x y z
N MET A 1 83.27 -91.70 -29.98
CA MET A 1 83.26 -90.29 -30.43
C MET A 1 82.34 -89.51 -29.51
N ARG A 2 82.88 -88.55 -28.76
CA ARG A 2 82.12 -87.66 -27.85
C ARG A 2 81.88 -86.33 -28.58
N TYR A 3 80.62 -85.90 -28.67
CA TYR A 3 80.24 -84.56 -29.13
C TYR A 3 80.05 -83.63 -27.93
N LEU A 4 80.77 -82.52 -27.92
CA LEU A 4 80.64 -81.41 -26.96
C LEU A 4 79.54 -80.46 -27.44
N ILE A 5 78.50 -80.28 -26.62
CA ILE A 5 77.44 -79.27 -26.83
C ILE A 5 77.91 -77.97 -26.18
N ALA A 6 78.22 -76.96 -26.98
CA ALA A 6 78.49 -75.60 -26.52
C ALA A 6 77.16 -74.90 -26.18
N GLY A 7 76.92 -74.65 -24.90
CA GLY A 7 75.78 -73.88 -24.41
C GLY A 7 76.04 -72.38 -24.50
N SER A 8 75.32 -71.69 -25.38
CA SER A 8 75.29 -70.24 -25.46
C SER A 8 74.44 -69.67 -24.32
N PHE A 9 75.08 -69.07 -23.31
CA PHE A 9 74.40 -68.24 -22.31
C PHE A 9 74.11 -66.87 -22.91
N ALA A 10 72.85 -66.62 -23.28
CA ALA A 10 72.37 -65.28 -23.62
C ALA A 10 72.24 -64.45 -22.33
N LEU A 11 73.14 -63.48 -22.17
CA LEU A 11 73.11 -62.50 -21.09
C LEU A 11 71.91 -61.57 -21.32
N LEU A 12 70.79 -61.80 -20.62
CA LEU A 12 69.64 -60.89 -20.60
C LEU A 12 70.04 -59.64 -19.78
N ALA A 13 70.51 -58.58 -20.44
CA ALA A 13 70.70 -57.29 -19.79
C ALA A 13 69.31 -56.73 -19.44
N VAL A 14 68.94 -56.78 -18.16
CA VAL A 14 67.81 -56.05 -17.63
C VAL A 14 68.19 -54.58 -17.69
N VAL A 15 67.80 -53.91 -18.77
CA VAL A 15 67.81 -52.45 -18.83
C VAL A 15 66.72 -52.01 -17.87
N SER A 16 67.11 -51.66 -16.64
CA SER A 16 66.24 -50.90 -15.74
C SER A 16 65.92 -49.59 -16.46
N GLY A 17 64.79 -49.58 -17.15
CA GLY A 17 64.29 -48.39 -17.82
C GLY A 17 64.08 -47.34 -16.76
N ALA A 18 64.93 -46.30 -16.78
CA ALA A 18 64.64 -45.09 -16.03
C ALA A 18 63.24 -44.64 -16.44
N GLU A 19 62.32 -44.62 -15.49
CA GLU A 19 60.97 -44.11 -15.76
C GLU A 19 61.11 -42.68 -16.27
N ALA A 20 60.43 -42.36 -17.37
CA ALA A 20 60.47 -41.00 -17.89
C ALA A 20 59.85 -40.06 -16.86
N ALA A 21 60.47 -38.88 -16.70
CA ALA A 21 60.01 -37.85 -15.79
C ALA A 21 58.53 -37.56 -16.04
N ARG A 22 57.73 -37.56 -14.97
CA ARG A 22 56.28 -37.37 -15.03
C ARG A 22 55.81 -36.41 -13.96
N TRP A 23 54.65 -35.81 -14.20
CA TRP A 23 53.99 -34.98 -13.19
C TRP A 23 53.20 -35.85 -12.22
N ASP A 24 53.22 -35.48 -10.94
CA ASP A 24 52.22 -35.92 -9.97
C ASP A 24 50.84 -35.31 -10.32
N ASN A 25 49.85 -35.50 -9.45
CA ASN A 25 48.54 -34.92 -9.57
C ASN A 25 48.60 -33.39 -9.69
N LEU A 26 48.02 -32.84 -10.77
CA LEU A 26 47.88 -31.40 -10.92
C LEU A 26 46.98 -30.84 -9.80
N LYS A 27 47.57 -29.98 -8.98
CA LYS A 27 46.87 -29.19 -7.99
C LYS A 27 46.24 -27.98 -8.68
N ARG A 28 44.93 -27.79 -8.45
CA ARG A 28 44.18 -26.61 -8.87
C ARG A 28 44.41 -25.49 -7.86
N ASP A 29 45.24 -24.51 -8.21
CA ASP A 29 45.54 -23.36 -7.35
C ASP A 29 44.54 -22.20 -7.57
N ALA A 30 44.86 -21.00 -7.08
CA ALA A 30 44.03 -19.81 -7.20
C ALA A 30 43.96 -19.24 -8.63
N CYS A 31 42.96 -18.41 -8.88
CA CYS A 31 42.94 -17.55 -10.07
C CYS A 31 44.08 -16.52 -9.95
N VAL A 32 44.80 -16.27 -11.05
CA VAL A 32 45.92 -15.32 -11.07
C VAL A 32 45.61 -14.07 -11.90
N SER A 33 44.67 -14.17 -12.82
CA SER A 33 44.15 -13.06 -13.62
C SER A 33 42.76 -13.43 -14.19
N PRO A 34 42.00 -12.47 -14.74
CA PRO A 34 40.71 -12.77 -15.36
C PRO A 34 40.81 -13.88 -16.41
N GLY A 35 39.98 -14.91 -16.25
CA GLY A 35 39.93 -16.08 -17.13
C GLY A 35 41.15 -16.99 -17.06
N THR A 36 42.08 -16.81 -16.10
CA THR A 36 43.30 -17.62 -15.98
C THR A 36 43.50 -18.17 -14.58
N ARG A 37 43.68 -19.48 -14.49
CA ARG A 37 43.97 -20.19 -13.25
C ARG A 37 45.39 -20.73 -13.25
N GLN A 38 46.03 -20.68 -12.09
CA GLN A 38 47.28 -21.39 -11.86
C GLN A 38 47.02 -22.86 -11.54
N TYR A 39 47.80 -23.75 -12.13
CA TYR A 39 47.94 -25.13 -11.72
C TYR A 39 49.39 -25.40 -11.37
N SER A 40 49.62 -26.28 -10.41
CA SER A 40 50.97 -26.70 -10.04
C SER A 40 51.03 -28.21 -9.84
N SER A 41 52.20 -28.82 -10.10
CA SER A 41 52.44 -30.24 -9.86
C SER A 41 53.91 -30.48 -9.61
N ARG A 42 54.20 -31.46 -8.74
CA ARG A 42 55.56 -31.89 -8.45
C ARG A 42 56.06 -32.80 -9.58
N LEU A 43 57.30 -32.58 -10.01
CA LEU A 43 57.98 -33.48 -10.94
C LEU A 43 58.46 -34.73 -10.19
N LEU A 44 58.08 -35.89 -10.71
CA LEU A 44 58.49 -37.21 -10.24
C LEU A 44 59.44 -37.84 -11.24
N ASP A 45 60.30 -38.73 -10.75
CA ASP A 45 61.17 -39.58 -11.57
C ASP A 45 62.05 -38.77 -12.54
N ALA A 46 62.44 -37.57 -12.12
CA ALA A 46 63.39 -36.74 -12.84
C ALA A 46 64.77 -37.41 -12.87
N GLY A 47 65.45 -37.31 -14.01
CA GLY A 47 66.82 -37.74 -14.17
C GLY A 47 67.81 -36.76 -13.52
N TRP A 48 69.01 -36.67 -14.09
CA TRP A 48 70.11 -35.89 -13.53
C TRP A 48 69.91 -34.37 -13.60
N SER A 49 68.94 -33.87 -14.38
CA SER A 49 68.67 -32.44 -14.53
C SER A 49 67.18 -32.15 -14.42
N TRP A 50 66.75 -31.90 -13.18
CA TRP A 50 65.34 -31.65 -12.84
C TRP A 50 64.80 -30.41 -13.57
N GLU A 51 65.66 -29.43 -13.84
CA GLU A 51 65.33 -28.23 -14.60
C GLU A 51 65.05 -28.52 -16.08
N ASN A 52 65.84 -29.40 -16.70
CA ASN A 52 65.63 -29.77 -18.10
C ASN A 52 64.39 -30.64 -18.24
N ASP A 53 64.21 -31.62 -17.35
CA ASP A 53 63.03 -32.49 -17.34
C ASP A 53 61.76 -31.67 -17.06
N CYS A 54 61.80 -30.73 -16.11
CA CYS A 54 60.66 -29.85 -15.85
C CYS A 54 60.23 -29.05 -17.09
N LYS A 55 61.18 -28.51 -17.85
CA LYS A 55 60.87 -27.73 -19.08
C LYS A 55 60.40 -28.62 -20.24
N ALA A 56 60.77 -29.90 -20.25
CA ALA A 56 60.47 -30.82 -21.33
C ALA A 56 59.17 -31.62 -21.10
N THR A 57 58.83 -31.93 -19.85
CA THR A 57 57.68 -32.79 -19.53
C THR A 57 56.36 -32.04 -19.68
N SER A 58 55.51 -32.48 -20.60
CA SER A 58 54.16 -31.93 -20.76
C SER A 58 53.17 -32.49 -19.73
N ALA A 59 52.19 -31.69 -19.32
CA ALA A 59 51.09 -32.12 -18.45
C ALA A 59 49.76 -32.27 -19.22
N SER A 60 48.83 -33.01 -18.63
CA SER A 60 47.45 -33.15 -19.13
C SER A 60 46.44 -32.77 -18.05
N LEU A 61 45.45 -31.96 -18.39
CA LEU A 61 44.35 -31.54 -17.51
C LEU A 61 43.02 -31.95 -18.14
N GLY A 62 42.29 -32.85 -17.49
CA GLY A 62 41.01 -33.36 -18.01
C GLY A 62 41.14 -34.05 -19.38
N GLY A 63 42.24 -34.76 -19.62
CA GLY A 63 42.52 -35.43 -20.90
C GLY A 63 43.08 -34.52 -22.00
N ARG A 64 43.17 -33.19 -21.78
CA ARG A 64 43.80 -32.24 -22.71
C ARG A 64 45.25 -32.00 -22.33
N ASN A 65 46.17 -32.17 -23.27
CA ASN A 65 47.57 -31.75 -23.10
C ASN A 65 47.65 -30.22 -22.98
N ILE A 66 48.23 -29.72 -21.87
CA ILE A 66 48.41 -28.28 -21.59
C ILE A 66 49.86 -27.81 -21.81
N GLY A 67 50.70 -28.67 -22.38
CA GLY A 67 52.10 -28.38 -22.69
C GLY A 67 53.03 -28.47 -21.48
N ALA A 68 54.27 -28.05 -21.71
CA ALA A 68 55.26 -27.84 -20.66
C ALA A 68 54.84 -26.70 -19.72
N PRO A 69 55.29 -26.70 -18.46
CA PRO A 69 54.98 -25.63 -17.51
C PRO A 69 55.47 -24.27 -17.99
N ASN A 70 54.74 -23.21 -17.65
CA ASN A 70 55.15 -21.82 -17.91
C ASN A 70 56.39 -21.44 -17.10
N ARG A 71 56.59 -22.04 -15.92
CA ARG A 71 57.81 -21.93 -15.13
C ARG A 71 58.05 -23.15 -14.26
N CYS A 72 59.29 -23.31 -13.83
CA CYS A 72 59.76 -24.36 -12.94
C CYS A 72 60.21 -23.73 -11.62
N ASP A 73 59.57 -24.11 -10.51
CA ASP A 73 59.83 -23.60 -9.17
C ASP A 73 60.55 -24.69 -8.34
N ASN A 74 61.75 -24.39 -7.82
CA ASN A 74 62.50 -25.33 -6.98
C ASN A 74 62.11 -25.13 -5.50
N HIS A 75 61.46 -26.14 -4.91
CA HIS A 75 61.01 -26.12 -3.51
C HIS A 75 62.00 -26.82 -2.55
N GLY A 76 63.27 -26.96 -2.93
CA GLY A 76 64.31 -27.61 -2.13
C GLY A 76 63.96 -29.07 -1.86
N VAL A 77 63.75 -29.42 -0.58
CA VAL A 77 63.34 -30.78 -0.17
C VAL A 77 62.00 -31.19 -0.80
N GLY A 78 61.16 -30.23 -1.17
CA GLY A 78 59.89 -30.46 -1.88
C GLY A 78 60.04 -30.84 -3.36
N GLY A 79 61.26 -30.82 -3.91
CA GLY A 79 61.56 -31.12 -5.31
C GLY A 79 61.23 -29.98 -6.27
N MET A 80 61.29 -30.28 -7.57
CA MET A 80 60.95 -29.36 -8.65
C MET A 80 59.44 -29.37 -8.92
N TRP A 81 58.84 -28.20 -9.09
CA TRP A 81 57.42 -28.03 -9.40
C TRP A 81 57.24 -27.33 -10.74
N GLY A 82 56.37 -27.86 -11.58
CA GLY A 82 55.87 -27.17 -12.76
C GLY A 82 54.71 -26.27 -12.38
N VAL A 83 54.64 -25.09 -12.99
CA VAL A 83 53.50 -24.17 -12.84
C VAL A 83 52.94 -23.80 -14.21
N TRP A 84 51.62 -23.99 -14.38
CA TRP A 84 50.88 -23.66 -15.60
C TRP A 84 49.86 -22.56 -15.35
N PHE A 85 49.68 -21.68 -16.34
CA PHE A 85 48.63 -20.68 -16.41
C PHE A 85 47.64 -21.09 -17.49
N VAL A 86 46.53 -21.68 -17.05
CA VAL A 86 45.55 -22.30 -17.94
C VAL A 86 44.30 -21.43 -17.98
N SER A 87 43.74 -21.23 -19.17
CA SER A 87 42.47 -20.54 -19.31
C SER A 87 41.36 -21.32 -18.59
N ASP A 88 40.68 -20.65 -17.66
CA ASP A 88 39.62 -21.20 -16.81
C ASP A 88 38.50 -20.16 -16.68
N ALA A 89 37.34 -20.47 -17.26
CA ALA A 89 36.16 -19.59 -17.23
C ALA A 89 35.64 -19.35 -15.80
N SER A 90 35.97 -20.21 -14.84
CA SER A 90 35.64 -20.00 -13.43
C SER A 90 36.48 -18.90 -12.77
N CYS A 91 37.52 -18.37 -13.46
CA CYS A 91 38.35 -17.26 -13.01
C CYS A 91 37.91 -15.92 -13.61
N SER A 92 36.65 -15.80 -13.98
CA SER A 92 36.06 -14.54 -14.44
C SER A 92 35.05 -14.05 -13.42
N ALA A 93 34.98 -12.73 -13.27
CA ALA A 93 33.89 -12.12 -12.51
C ALA A 93 32.55 -12.54 -13.11
N ASN A 94 31.55 -12.73 -12.26
CA ASN A 94 30.22 -13.12 -12.68
C ASN A 94 29.15 -12.38 -11.89
N TRP A 95 27.99 -12.21 -12.51
CA TRP A 95 26.84 -11.61 -11.88
C TRP A 95 26.08 -12.63 -11.04
N GLY A 96 25.59 -12.20 -9.88
CA GLY A 96 24.58 -12.93 -9.14
C GLY A 96 23.23 -12.96 -9.88
N ALA A 97 22.20 -13.50 -9.22
CA ALA A 97 20.85 -13.50 -9.76
C ALA A 97 20.36 -12.05 -10.00
N PRO A 98 19.98 -11.68 -11.24
CA PRO A 98 19.46 -10.34 -11.49
C PRO A 98 18.14 -10.10 -10.77
N LYS A 99 18.03 -8.93 -10.14
CA LYS A 99 16.82 -8.43 -9.50
C LYS A 99 16.10 -7.48 -10.46
N GLU A 100 14.80 -7.69 -10.61
CA GLU A 100 13.91 -6.75 -11.28
C GLU A 100 13.60 -5.57 -10.33
N ASP A 101 14.05 -4.37 -10.70
CA ASP A 101 13.69 -3.13 -10.00
C ASP A 101 12.47 -2.48 -10.66
N ALA A 102 12.32 -1.16 -10.50
CA ALA A 102 11.21 -0.39 -11.01
C ALA A 102 11.29 -0.15 -12.54
N CYS A 103 10.14 0.11 -13.15
CA CYS A 103 10.06 0.62 -14.51
C CYS A 103 10.59 2.06 -14.55
N THR A 104 11.60 2.31 -15.38
CA THR A 104 12.25 3.63 -15.50
C THR A 104 11.68 4.45 -16.64
N ALA A 105 11.15 3.80 -17.67
CA ALA A 105 10.46 4.46 -18.79
C ALA A 105 9.45 3.49 -19.43
N PRO A 106 8.55 3.97 -20.29
CA PRO A 106 7.71 3.09 -21.11
C PRO A 106 8.55 2.06 -21.89
N GLY A 107 8.21 0.79 -21.76
CA GLY A 107 8.92 -0.33 -22.36
C GLY A 107 10.30 -0.62 -21.74
N ARG A 108 10.66 -0.01 -20.60
CA ARG A 108 11.97 -0.14 -19.97
C ARG A 108 11.89 -0.43 -18.47
N ARG A 109 12.62 -1.46 -18.04
CA ARG A 109 12.81 -1.82 -16.64
C ARG A 109 14.26 -1.61 -16.23
N GLN A 110 14.48 -1.08 -15.03
CA GLN A 110 15.77 -1.17 -14.39
C GLN A 110 15.96 -2.55 -13.77
N ILE A 111 17.08 -3.20 -14.04
CA ILE A 111 17.50 -4.40 -13.32
C ILE A 111 18.86 -4.15 -12.69
N SER A 112 19.13 -4.85 -11.58
CA SER A 112 20.40 -4.76 -10.88
C SER A 112 20.90 -6.13 -10.44
N SER A 113 22.22 -6.29 -10.34
CA SER A 113 22.84 -7.53 -9.85
C SER A 113 24.18 -7.23 -9.19
N VAL A 114 24.49 -7.96 -8.12
CA VAL A 114 25.79 -7.89 -7.45
C VAL A 114 26.83 -8.67 -8.23
N ILE A 115 28.05 -8.15 -8.33
CA ILE A 115 29.18 -8.86 -8.94
C ILE A 115 29.90 -9.73 -7.91
N HIS A 116 30.30 -10.92 -8.33
CA HIS A 116 31.03 -11.89 -7.53
C HIS A 116 32.30 -12.38 -8.25
N ASN A 117 33.14 -13.09 -7.50
CA ASN A 117 34.33 -13.78 -8.02
C ASN A 117 35.30 -12.84 -8.75
N ILE A 118 35.53 -11.64 -8.19
CA ILE A 118 36.49 -10.68 -8.74
C ILE A 118 37.90 -11.31 -8.75
N PRO A 119 38.54 -11.47 -9.93
CA PRO A 119 39.87 -12.06 -10.02
C PRO A 119 40.92 -11.21 -9.30
N PRO A 120 41.98 -11.83 -8.73
CA PRO A 120 43.09 -11.08 -8.18
C PRO A 120 43.70 -10.10 -9.19
N GLY A 121 44.02 -8.90 -8.73
CA GLY A 121 44.55 -7.82 -9.56
C GLY A 121 43.48 -7.01 -10.33
N GLN A 122 42.20 -7.39 -10.26
CA GLN A 122 41.10 -6.60 -10.81
C GLN A 122 40.35 -5.87 -9.69
N SER A 123 40.04 -4.58 -9.88
CA SER A 123 39.18 -3.84 -8.94
C SER A 123 37.71 -4.20 -9.16
N TRP A 124 36.86 -3.95 -8.16
CA TRP A 124 35.43 -4.24 -8.25
C TRP A 124 34.75 -3.36 -9.32
N GLU A 125 35.21 -2.12 -9.47
CA GLU A 125 34.76 -1.17 -10.49
C GLU A 125 35.11 -1.66 -11.90
N ASP A 126 36.36 -2.10 -12.11
CA ASP A 126 36.80 -2.60 -13.42
C ASP A 126 36.06 -3.87 -13.82
N ALA A 127 35.85 -4.78 -12.87
CA ALA A 127 35.07 -5.98 -13.10
C ALA A 127 33.61 -5.65 -13.42
N CYS A 128 32.99 -4.74 -12.66
CA CYS A 128 31.62 -4.31 -12.89
C CYS A 128 31.44 -3.69 -14.29
N ALA A 129 32.34 -2.78 -14.69
CA ALA A 129 32.25 -2.09 -15.97
C ALA A 129 32.43 -3.01 -17.19
N LYS A 130 33.16 -4.13 -17.04
CA LYS A 130 33.52 -5.03 -18.17
C LYS A 130 32.75 -6.34 -18.23
N THR A 131 32.04 -6.74 -17.18
CA THR A 131 31.36 -8.04 -17.15
C THR A 131 29.98 -7.94 -17.79
N PRO A 132 29.72 -8.61 -18.92
CA PRO A 132 28.39 -8.61 -19.55
C PRO A 132 27.38 -9.46 -18.76
N LEU A 133 26.10 -9.10 -18.84
CA LEU A 133 24.99 -9.87 -18.25
C LEU A 133 24.13 -10.52 -19.33
N THR A 134 23.71 -11.77 -19.09
CA THR A 134 22.62 -12.41 -19.83
C THR A 134 21.36 -12.40 -18.96
N TYR A 135 20.29 -11.80 -19.45
CA TYR A 135 19.02 -11.67 -18.76
C TYR A 135 17.88 -12.16 -19.66
N LYS A 136 17.04 -13.08 -19.14
CA LYS A 136 15.95 -13.74 -19.89
C LYS A 136 16.40 -14.32 -21.26
N GLY A 137 17.61 -14.88 -21.30
CA GLY A 137 18.19 -15.49 -22.50
C GLY A 137 18.82 -14.52 -23.50
N ALA A 138 18.76 -13.20 -23.27
CA ALA A 138 19.38 -12.18 -24.10
C ALA A 138 20.62 -11.58 -23.43
N ASN A 139 21.69 -11.35 -24.19
CA ASN A 139 22.84 -10.59 -23.71
C ASN A 139 22.48 -9.10 -23.68
N VAL A 140 22.44 -8.51 -22.48
CA VAL A 140 22.11 -7.09 -22.26
C VAL A 140 23.35 -6.20 -22.13
N GLY A 141 24.53 -6.77 -22.38
CA GLY A 141 25.81 -6.06 -22.35
C GLY A 141 26.32 -5.77 -20.94
N THR A 142 27.26 -4.84 -20.86
CA THR A 142 27.81 -4.31 -19.61
C THR A 142 26.80 -3.36 -18.94
N PRO A 143 26.87 -3.18 -17.61
CA PRO A 143 25.93 -2.31 -16.91
C PRO A 143 26.05 -0.86 -17.40
N ALA A 144 24.92 -0.14 -17.36
CA ALA A 144 24.87 1.29 -17.65
C ALA A 144 25.59 2.11 -16.57
N ARG A 145 25.62 1.60 -15.33
CA ARG A 145 26.40 2.15 -14.21
C ARG A 145 26.74 1.08 -13.17
N CYS A 146 27.74 1.39 -12.36
CA CYS A 146 28.20 0.57 -11.25
C CYS A 146 27.98 1.32 -9.93
N ASP A 147 27.18 0.74 -9.03
CA ASP A 147 26.81 1.33 -7.76
C ASP A 147 27.50 0.56 -6.62
N ASN A 148 28.26 1.27 -5.76
CA ASN A 148 28.94 0.65 -4.61
C ASN A 148 28.04 0.68 -3.38
N HIS A 149 27.61 -0.49 -2.90
CA HIS A 149 26.73 -0.65 -1.74
C HIS A 149 27.50 -0.94 -0.43
N GLY A 150 28.79 -0.60 -0.36
CA GLY A 150 29.64 -0.82 0.81
C GLY A 150 29.77 -2.31 1.14
N ALA A 151 29.28 -2.72 2.31
CA ALA A 151 29.26 -4.13 2.71
C ALA A 151 28.42 -5.01 1.77
N GLY A 152 27.49 -4.43 1.01
CA GLY A 152 26.70 -5.13 -0.01
C GLY A 152 27.43 -5.40 -1.34
N GLY A 153 28.69 -4.95 -1.48
CA GLY A 153 29.50 -5.13 -2.68
C GLY A 153 29.19 -4.14 -3.80
N MET A 154 29.75 -4.40 -4.99
CA MET A 154 29.52 -3.62 -6.21
C MET A 154 28.35 -4.20 -7.01
N TRP A 155 27.44 -3.33 -7.44
CA TRP A 155 26.25 -3.70 -8.20
C TRP A 155 26.31 -3.09 -9.60
N GLY A 156 26.01 -3.89 -10.61
CA GLY A 156 25.73 -3.39 -11.95
C GLY A 156 24.26 -3.02 -12.07
N VAL A 157 23.96 -1.97 -12.84
CA VAL A 157 22.59 -1.57 -13.13
C VAL A 157 22.38 -1.41 -14.63
N TRP A 158 21.31 -2.00 -15.16
CA TRP A 158 20.94 -1.96 -16.57
C TRP A 158 19.53 -1.40 -16.75
N ASN A 159 19.26 -0.75 -17.89
CA ASN A 159 17.92 -0.39 -18.34
C ASN A 159 17.54 -1.29 -19.53
N VAL A 160 16.82 -2.37 -19.26
CA VAL A 160 16.48 -3.39 -20.25
C VAL A 160 15.09 -3.15 -20.82
N ALA A 161 14.85 -3.63 -22.05
CA ALA A 161 13.51 -3.62 -22.63
C ALA A 161 12.58 -4.57 -21.85
N ASP A 162 11.40 -4.09 -21.47
CA ASP A 162 10.38 -4.88 -20.79
C ASP A 162 9.00 -4.38 -21.22
N SER A 163 8.25 -5.19 -21.95
CA SER A 163 6.90 -4.87 -22.40
C SER A 163 5.88 -4.84 -21.26
N ALA A 164 6.20 -5.40 -20.09
CA ALA A 164 5.37 -5.27 -18.90
C ALA A 164 5.53 -3.88 -18.25
N CYS A 165 6.57 -3.12 -18.61
CA CYS A 165 6.73 -1.74 -18.16
C CYS A 165 5.96 -0.79 -19.06
N GLY A 166 4.81 -0.37 -18.58
CA GLY A 166 4.00 0.66 -19.21
C GLY A 166 2.92 1.07 -18.23
N ALA A 167 2.57 2.35 -18.27
CA ALA A 167 1.38 2.78 -17.55
C ALA A 167 0.17 2.00 -18.09
N ARG A 168 -0.73 1.61 -17.19
CA ARG A 168 -1.94 0.88 -17.54
C ARG A 168 -3.12 1.42 -16.78
N TRP A 169 -4.29 1.30 -17.39
CA TRP A 169 -5.54 1.62 -16.71
C TRP A 169 -5.92 0.52 -15.72
N ASP A 170 -6.42 0.91 -14.57
CA ASP A 170 -7.11 0.00 -13.64
C ASP A 170 -8.48 -0.39 -14.22
N THR A 171 -9.30 -1.07 -13.42
CA THR A 171 -10.66 -1.44 -13.78
C THR A 171 -11.47 -0.21 -14.14
N ALA A 172 -11.80 -0.09 -15.43
CA ALA A 172 -12.62 1.00 -15.92
C ALA A 172 -14.05 0.91 -15.38
N LYS A 173 -14.56 2.03 -14.88
CA LYS A 173 -15.90 2.18 -14.34
C LYS A 173 -16.77 2.97 -15.31
N ARG A 174 -18.02 2.53 -15.49
CA ARG A 174 -19.06 3.38 -16.09
C ARG A 174 -19.49 4.41 -15.06
N ASP A 175 -19.34 5.69 -15.37
CA ASP A 175 -19.83 6.76 -14.50
C ASP A 175 -21.31 7.02 -14.72
N LYS A 176 -21.71 7.27 -15.97
CA LYS A 176 -23.11 7.45 -16.38
C LYS A 176 -23.29 7.25 -17.88
N CYS A 177 -24.52 7.03 -18.34
CA CYS A 177 -24.83 7.00 -19.77
C CYS A 177 -24.81 8.43 -20.34
N ALA A 178 -24.09 8.61 -21.45
CA ALA A 178 -24.06 9.87 -22.20
C ALA A 178 -25.15 9.92 -23.29
N GLY A 179 -25.67 8.75 -23.67
CA GLY A 179 -26.78 8.59 -24.61
C GLY A 179 -26.97 7.11 -24.97
N PRO A 180 -27.92 6.79 -25.87
CA PRO A 180 -28.10 5.42 -26.36
C PRO A 180 -26.80 4.89 -26.97
N GLY A 181 -26.31 3.76 -26.46
CA GLY A 181 -25.07 3.13 -26.90
C GLY A 181 -23.78 3.85 -26.46
N LYS A 182 -23.85 4.87 -25.59
CA LYS A 182 -22.71 5.72 -25.19
C LYS A 182 -22.67 5.94 -23.69
N ALA A 183 -21.50 5.81 -23.09
CA ALA A 183 -21.25 6.06 -21.67
C ALA A 183 -20.07 6.99 -21.43
N ASN A 184 -20.11 7.70 -20.31
CA ASN A 184 -18.92 8.27 -19.71
C ASN A 184 -18.23 7.16 -18.91
N VAL A 185 -16.95 6.96 -19.20
CA VAL A 185 -16.11 5.95 -18.57
C VAL A 185 -14.94 6.66 -17.92
N SER A 186 -14.54 6.19 -16.75
CA SER A 186 -13.34 6.65 -16.06
C SER A 186 -12.52 5.48 -15.55
N SER A 187 -11.21 5.68 -15.44
CA SER A 187 -10.29 4.73 -14.84
C SER A 187 -9.08 5.46 -14.27
N VAL A 188 -8.56 4.96 -13.16
CA VAL A 188 -7.29 5.45 -12.57
C VAL A 188 -6.12 4.81 -13.30
N ILE A 189 -5.11 5.60 -13.65
CA ILE A 189 -3.88 5.06 -14.22
C ILE A 189 -2.98 4.47 -13.12
N ARG A 190 -2.32 3.37 -13.42
CA ARG A 190 -1.44 2.62 -12.52
C ARG A 190 -0.08 2.38 -13.17
N ASP A 191 0.89 2.05 -12.34
CA ASP A 191 2.22 1.58 -12.75
C ASP A 191 2.94 2.57 -13.69
N VAL A 192 2.75 3.87 -13.46
CA VAL A 192 3.43 4.94 -14.20
C VAL A 192 4.95 4.82 -13.96
N PRO A 193 5.77 4.62 -15.01
CA PRO A 193 7.22 4.54 -14.88
C PRO A 193 7.80 5.81 -14.23
N SER A 194 8.85 5.68 -13.41
CA SER A 194 9.39 6.82 -12.65
C SER A 194 9.96 7.94 -13.52
N GLY A 195 10.34 7.66 -14.77
CA GLY A 195 10.76 8.65 -15.75
C GLY A 195 9.63 9.25 -16.59
N GLN A 196 8.37 8.93 -16.31
CA GLN A 196 7.20 9.46 -17.01
C GLN A 196 6.32 10.27 -16.06
N SER A 197 5.85 11.44 -16.50
CA SER A 197 4.86 12.20 -15.73
C SER A 197 3.51 11.49 -15.72
N TRP A 198 2.70 11.75 -14.69
CA TRP A 198 1.34 11.17 -14.61
C TRP A 198 0.45 11.69 -15.74
N GLU A 199 0.64 12.95 -16.15
CA GLU A 199 -0.08 13.61 -17.24
C GLU A 199 0.27 13.00 -18.61
N ASP A 200 1.56 12.75 -18.88
CA ASP A 200 1.99 12.10 -20.12
C ASP A 200 1.51 10.65 -20.16
N ALA A 201 1.61 9.94 -19.04
CA ALA A 201 1.11 8.57 -18.93
C ALA A 201 -0.39 8.51 -19.21
N CYS A 202 -1.16 9.41 -18.60
CA CYS A 202 -2.61 9.49 -18.80
C CYS A 202 -2.98 9.80 -20.25
N SER A 203 -2.34 10.80 -20.87
CA SER A 203 -2.68 11.23 -22.23
C SER A 203 -2.29 10.22 -23.33
N LEU A 204 -1.30 9.36 -23.08
CA LEU A 204 -0.79 8.40 -24.07
C LEU A 204 -1.32 6.97 -23.90
N THR A 205 -1.82 6.60 -22.72
CA THR A 205 -2.25 5.21 -22.45
C THR A 205 -3.63 4.95 -23.03
N ARG A 206 -3.75 3.91 -23.85
CA ARG A 206 -5.03 3.49 -24.46
C ARG A 206 -5.81 2.56 -23.53
N LEU A 207 -7.13 2.69 -23.51
CA LEU A 207 -8.03 1.83 -22.71
C LEU A 207 -8.85 0.88 -23.60
N THR A 208 -8.85 -0.39 -23.24
CA THR A 208 -9.83 -1.36 -23.75
C THR A 208 -10.99 -1.48 -22.76
N TYR A 209 -12.17 -1.03 -23.15
CA TYR A 209 -13.39 -1.11 -22.36
C TYR A 209 -14.35 -2.14 -22.97
N LYS A 210 -14.74 -3.17 -22.21
CA LYS A 210 -15.61 -4.27 -22.68
C LYS A 210 -15.16 -4.91 -24.00
N GLY A 211 -13.84 -5.06 -24.18
CA GLY A 211 -13.24 -5.65 -25.38
C GLY A 211 -13.09 -4.70 -26.57
N VAL A 212 -13.48 -3.42 -26.45
CA VAL A 212 -13.32 -2.40 -27.49
C VAL A 212 -12.24 -1.41 -27.06
N ASP A 213 -11.26 -1.15 -27.93
CA ASP A 213 -10.29 -0.07 -27.73
C ASP A 213 -11.00 1.28 -27.91
N ILE A 214 -11.17 2.00 -26.80
CA ILE A 214 -11.80 3.32 -26.77
C ILE A 214 -10.76 4.45 -26.84
N GLY A 215 -9.50 4.12 -27.14
CA GLY A 215 -8.41 5.07 -27.37
C GLY A 215 -7.86 5.69 -26.08
N THR A 216 -7.21 6.84 -26.24
CA THR A 216 -6.70 7.66 -25.13
C THR A 216 -7.85 8.46 -24.50
N PRO A 217 -7.73 8.86 -23.22
CA PRO A 217 -8.80 9.60 -22.55
C PRO A 217 -9.04 10.97 -23.20
N THR A 218 -10.28 11.44 -23.13
CA THR A 218 -10.67 12.79 -23.58
C THR A 218 -10.00 13.86 -22.72
N ARG A 219 -9.85 13.59 -21.42
CA ARG A 219 -9.10 14.44 -20.49
C ARG A 219 -8.51 13.63 -19.34
N CYS A 220 -7.55 14.24 -18.66
CA CYS A 220 -6.88 13.71 -17.48
C CYS A 220 -7.23 14.57 -16.27
N ASP A 221 -7.81 13.95 -15.25
CA ASP A 221 -8.24 14.61 -14.01
C ASP A 221 -7.32 14.15 -12.86
N ASN A 222 -6.68 15.09 -12.15
CA ASN A 222 -5.84 14.78 -10.99
C ASN A 222 -6.69 14.79 -9.71
N HIS A 223 -6.84 13.63 -9.05
CA HIS A 223 -7.63 13.46 -7.83
C HIS A 223 -6.76 13.45 -6.55
N GLY A 224 -5.55 14.01 -6.59
CA GLY A 224 -4.63 14.06 -5.46
C GLY A 224 -4.22 12.65 -5.01
N ILE A 225 -4.58 12.28 -3.77
CA ILE A 225 -4.31 10.94 -3.23
C ILE A 225 -5.00 9.84 -4.06
N GLY A 226 -6.10 10.17 -4.76
CA GLY A 226 -6.80 9.26 -5.67
C GLY A 226 -6.04 8.95 -6.96
N GLY A 227 -4.91 9.61 -7.22
CA GLY A 227 -4.11 9.44 -8.43
C GLY A 227 -4.64 10.22 -9.64
N MET A 228 -4.07 9.94 -10.81
CA MET A 228 -4.48 10.52 -12.09
C MET A 228 -5.54 9.63 -12.75
N TRP A 229 -6.65 10.25 -13.18
CA TRP A 229 -7.78 9.57 -13.80
C TRP A 229 -7.91 9.96 -15.27
N GLY A 230 -8.10 8.97 -16.13
CA GLY A 230 -8.53 9.19 -17.49
C GLY A 230 -10.05 9.24 -17.54
N VAL A 231 -10.60 10.18 -18.29
CA VAL A 231 -12.04 10.27 -18.55
C VAL A 231 -12.31 10.22 -20.05
N TRP A 232 -13.13 9.26 -20.47
CA TRP A 232 -13.62 9.11 -21.83
C TRP A 232 -15.08 9.53 -21.88
N THR A 233 -15.36 10.58 -22.65
CA THR A 233 -16.75 10.99 -22.92
C THR A 233 -17.25 10.23 -24.15
N GLU A 234 -18.46 9.70 -24.05
CA GLU A 234 -19.12 8.99 -25.16
C GLU A 234 -18.46 7.67 -25.62
N ALA A 235 -17.82 6.94 -24.71
CA ALA A 235 -17.34 5.58 -24.98
C ALA A 235 -18.49 4.65 -25.38
N ALA A 236 -18.28 3.78 -26.37
CA ALA A 236 -19.31 2.84 -26.82
C ALA A 236 -19.71 1.87 -25.69
N ASP A 237 -21.00 1.82 -25.39
CA ASP A 237 -21.56 0.93 -24.36
C ASP A 237 -23.00 0.55 -24.68
N ALA A 238 -23.20 -0.67 -25.19
CA ALA A 238 -24.52 -1.18 -25.62
C ALA A 238 -25.52 -1.34 -24.48
N GLU A 239 -25.07 -1.37 -23.23
CA GLU A 239 -25.96 -1.41 -22.06
C GLU A 239 -26.57 -0.04 -21.73
N CYS A 240 -26.08 1.05 -22.33
CA CYS A 240 -26.72 2.35 -22.21
C CYS A 240 -27.89 2.44 -23.19
N THR A 241 -29.10 2.45 -22.65
CA THR A 241 -30.35 2.52 -23.41
C THR A 241 -30.92 3.93 -23.43
N SER A 242 -31.93 4.18 -24.27
CA SER A 242 -32.71 5.43 -24.21
C SER A 242 -33.39 5.63 -22.86
N ASP A 243 -33.71 4.53 -22.18
CA ASP A 243 -34.46 4.54 -20.94
C ASP A 243 -33.61 5.08 -19.78
N ASP A 244 -32.30 4.84 -19.80
CA ASP A 244 -31.36 5.38 -18.79
C ASP A 244 -31.35 6.91 -18.80
N ARG A 245 -31.38 7.53 -19.99
CA ARG A 245 -31.47 9.00 -20.10
C ARG A 245 -32.81 9.51 -19.58
N SER A 246 -33.90 8.79 -19.91
CA SER A 246 -35.23 9.14 -19.41
C SER A 246 -35.35 9.00 -17.89
N ALA A 247 -34.60 8.09 -17.26
CA ALA A 247 -34.59 7.92 -15.82
C ALA A 247 -33.91 9.11 -15.14
N GLU A 248 -32.74 9.55 -15.62
CA GLU A 248 -32.05 10.72 -15.08
C GLU A 248 -32.85 12.01 -15.27
N GLU A 249 -33.44 12.22 -16.47
CA GLU A 249 -34.34 13.34 -16.74
C GLU A 249 -35.56 13.33 -15.80
N ARG A 250 -36.13 12.15 -15.52
CA ARG A 250 -37.24 11.99 -14.56
C ARG A 250 -36.82 12.31 -13.12
N THR A 251 -35.69 11.78 -12.65
CA THR A 251 -35.17 12.07 -11.30
C THR A 251 -34.85 13.55 -11.13
N ARG A 252 -34.24 14.18 -12.14
CA ARG A 252 -34.00 15.63 -12.12
C ARG A 252 -35.30 16.43 -12.10
N ALA A 253 -36.28 16.06 -12.90
CA ALA A 253 -37.60 16.70 -12.89
C ALA A 253 -38.31 16.56 -11.54
N GLN A 254 -38.20 15.38 -10.89
CA GLN A 254 -38.74 15.15 -9.55
C GLN A 254 -38.03 15.99 -8.49
N TYR A 255 -36.71 16.12 -8.56
CA TYR A 255 -35.94 16.97 -7.65
C TYR A 255 -36.34 18.44 -7.78
N GLU A 256 -36.40 18.98 -9.00
CA GLU A 256 -36.81 20.37 -9.22
C GLU A 256 -38.26 20.62 -8.77
N ALA A 257 -39.16 19.66 -8.99
CA ALA A 257 -40.54 19.74 -8.48
C ALA A 257 -40.60 19.73 -6.95
N ALA A 258 -39.78 18.91 -6.28
CA ALA A 258 -39.68 18.86 -4.82
C ALA A 258 -39.12 20.16 -4.26
N LYS A 259 -38.07 20.70 -4.88
CA LYS A 259 -37.48 22.01 -4.53
C LYS A 259 -38.53 23.13 -4.60
N ALA A 260 -39.26 23.23 -5.71
CA ALA A 260 -40.33 24.23 -5.87
C ALA A 260 -41.45 24.07 -4.82
N SER A 261 -41.77 22.84 -4.41
CA SER A 261 -42.73 22.57 -3.34
C SER A 261 -42.25 23.07 -1.98
N ILE A 262 -40.97 22.85 -1.65
CA ILE A 262 -40.34 23.34 -0.41
C ILE A 262 -40.36 24.87 -0.37
N GLU A 263 -39.95 25.53 -1.45
CA GLU A 263 -39.97 27.00 -1.57
C GLU A 263 -41.40 27.55 -1.36
N THR A 264 -42.41 26.87 -1.91
CA THR A 264 -43.83 27.25 -1.71
C THR A 264 -44.29 27.08 -0.26
N ARG A 265 -43.86 26.01 0.43
CA ARG A 265 -44.18 25.78 1.85
C ARG A 265 -43.49 26.80 2.74
N GLN A 266 -42.22 27.14 2.47
CA GLN A 266 -41.50 28.19 3.18
C GLN A 266 -42.18 29.55 3.02
N ALA A 267 -42.60 29.90 1.80
CA ALA A 267 -43.36 31.13 1.58
C ALA A 267 -44.71 31.14 2.31
N SER A 268 -45.36 29.98 2.45
CA SER A 268 -46.64 29.86 3.15
C SER A 268 -46.47 29.92 4.67
N ALA A 269 -45.42 29.31 5.21
CA ALA A 269 -45.04 29.42 6.62
C ALA A 269 -44.70 30.88 6.97
N ALA A 270 -43.92 31.58 6.13
CA ALA A 270 -43.60 32.98 6.34
C ALA A 270 -44.86 33.87 6.40
N ARG A 271 -45.85 33.62 5.54
CA ARG A 271 -47.16 34.30 5.61
C ARG A 271 -47.94 33.97 6.87
N ALA A 272 -47.94 32.72 7.32
CA ALA A 272 -48.61 32.31 8.54
C ALA A 272 -47.98 32.96 9.79
N PHE A 273 -46.64 33.05 9.85
CA PHE A 273 -45.93 33.76 10.90
C PHE A 273 -46.27 35.26 10.91
N ALA A 274 -46.25 35.92 9.75
CA ALA A 274 -46.63 37.33 9.65
C ALA A 274 -48.10 37.57 10.06
N ALA A 275 -49.01 36.63 9.79
CA ALA A 275 -50.40 36.71 10.22
C ALA A 275 -50.55 36.52 11.74
N ALA A 276 -49.75 35.64 12.35
CA ALA A 276 -49.76 35.40 13.79
C ALA A 276 -49.25 36.62 14.58
N GLU A 277 -48.26 37.35 14.06
CA GLU A 277 -47.80 38.63 14.66
C GLU A 277 -48.88 39.72 14.62
N GLY A 278 -49.87 39.61 13.74
CA GLY A 278 -50.99 40.55 13.63
C GLY A 278 -52.16 40.28 14.58
N VAL A 279 -52.19 39.15 15.29
CA VAL A 279 -53.23 38.86 16.28
C VAL A 279 -52.90 39.62 17.57
N GLY A 280 -53.47 40.83 17.67
CA GLY A 280 -53.27 41.74 18.80
C GLY A 280 -53.51 41.06 20.15
N GLU A 281 -52.64 41.39 21.11
CA GLU A 281 -52.66 40.92 22.50
C GLU A 281 -54.08 40.95 23.07
N GLY A 282 -54.70 39.78 23.19
CA GLY A 282 -56.01 39.65 23.82
C GLY A 282 -55.93 40.10 25.29
N PRO A 283 -56.87 40.94 25.76
CA PRO A 283 -56.91 41.35 27.15
C PRO A 283 -57.40 40.19 28.02
N GLY A 284 -56.50 39.38 28.55
CA GLY A 284 -56.91 38.27 29.43
C GLY A 284 -55.85 37.26 29.87
N LEU A 285 -54.59 37.36 29.45
CA LEU A 285 -53.54 36.47 29.96
C LEU A 285 -52.99 37.00 31.29
N ASP A 286 -53.32 36.28 32.36
CA ASP A 286 -52.89 36.50 33.74
C ASP A 286 -51.35 36.49 33.86
N LYS A 287 -50.83 37.27 34.80
CA LYS A 287 -49.42 37.70 34.88
C LYS A 287 -48.44 36.61 35.36
N THR A 288 -48.88 35.39 35.63
CA THR A 288 -48.03 34.32 36.19
C THR A 288 -47.17 33.57 35.17
N ASP A 289 -47.43 33.70 33.87
CA ASP A 289 -46.54 33.15 32.81
C ASP A 289 -45.55 34.18 32.24
N LYS A 290 -45.38 35.34 32.90
CA LYS A 290 -44.51 36.43 32.42
C LYS A 290 -43.02 36.32 32.76
N ILE A 291 -42.52 35.16 33.18
CA ILE A 291 -41.09 35.03 33.55
C ILE A 291 -40.18 34.60 32.39
N VAL A 292 -40.68 34.02 31.30
CA VAL A 292 -39.77 33.51 30.24
C VAL A 292 -39.63 34.45 29.03
N ALA A 293 -40.51 35.46 28.90
CA ALA A 293 -40.57 36.32 27.70
C ALA A 293 -39.72 37.61 27.78
N LYS A 294 -38.98 37.88 28.86
CA LYS A 294 -38.19 39.12 29.00
C LYS A 294 -36.74 38.96 29.51
N SER A 295 -36.13 37.79 29.38
CA SER A 295 -34.67 37.70 29.62
C SER A 295 -33.91 38.12 28.36
N THR A 296 -32.96 39.04 28.49
CA THR A 296 -32.07 39.37 27.37
C THR A 296 -31.17 38.18 27.02
N ASP A 297 -30.66 38.15 25.80
CA ASP A 297 -29.85 37.03 25.27
C ASP A 297 -28.57 36.77 26.10
N ALA A 298 -28.09 37.78 26.82
CA ALA A 298 -26.97 37.68 27.76
C ALA A 298 -27.33 36.95 29.07
N GLU A 299 -28.54 37.15 29.59
CA GLU A 299 -29.02 36.44 30.79
C GLU A 299 -29.33 34.97 30.51
N ARG A 300 -29.84 34.65 29.31
CA ARG A 300 -30.02 33.25 28.86
C ARG A 300 -28.70 32.50 28.77
N ARG A 301 -27.65 33.13 28.21
CA ARG A 301 -26.30 32.53 28.18
C ARG A 301 -25.70 32.36 29.58
N GLY A 302 -25.95 33.29 30.50
CA GLY A 302 -25.49 33.20 31.88
C GLY A 302 -26.15 32.08 32.69
N LEU A 303 -27.44 31.82 32.46
CA LEU A 303 -28.19 30.73 33.11
C LEU A 303 -27.87 29.34 32.52
N MET A 304 -27.66 29.23 31.20
CA MET A 304 -27.18 27.99 30.59
C MET A 304 -25.77 27.63 31.07
N LYS A 305 -24.88 28.61 31.18
CA LYS A 305 -23.50 28.38 31.64
C LYS A 305 -23.45 27.89 33.09
N ARG A 306 -24.29 28.44 33.98
CA ARG A 306 -24.36 28.04 35.39
C ARG A 306 -24.93 26.63 35.62
N ARG A 307 -25.74 26.10 34.70
CA ARG A 307 -26.28 24.73 34.80
C ARG A 307 -25.38 23.67 34.16
N LEU A 308 -24.57 24.04 33.18
CA LEU A 308 -23.61 23.12 32.54
C LEU A 308 -22.42 22.78 33.44
N ASP A 309 -22.07 23.64 34.40
CA ASP A 309 -20.94 23.42 35.32
C ASP A 309 -21.28 22.50 36.51
N GLU A 310 -22.56 22.19 36.79
CA GLU A 310 -22.97 21.43 37.99
C GLU A 310 -23.60 20.07 37.69
N ASP A 311 -24.38 19.91 36.61
CA ASP A 311 -24.94 18.61 36.21
C ASP A 311 -24.96 18.50 34.69
N GLY A 312 -24.15 17.59 34.14
CA GLY A 312 -24.10 17.33 32.71
C GLY A 312 -25.48 16.94 32.16
N VAL A 313 -25.96 17.75 31.20
CA VAL A 313 -27.25 17.68 30.46
C VAL A 313 -28.31 18.66 30.98
N SER A 314 -28.63 19.64 30.13
CA SER A 314 -29.81 20.52 30.25
C SER A 314 -30.80 20.20 29.14
N VAL A 315 -32.01 19.76 29.48
CA VAL A 315 -33.14 19.66 28.55
C VAL A 315 -34.07 20.86 28.79
N VAL A 316 -34.32 21.67 27.75
CA VAL A 316 -35.30 22.76 27.82
C VAL A 316 -36.51 22.35 26.99
N THR A 317 -37.62 22.04 27.66
CA THR A 317 -38.91 21.76 27.01
C THR A 317 -39.79 22.99 27.08
N LEU A 318 -40.10 23.61 25.93
CA LEU A 318 -41.11 24.66 25.83
C LEU A 318 -42.44 24.02 25.42
N MET A 319 -43.40 23.98 26.34
CA MET A 319 -44.77 23.61 26.03
C MET A 319 -45.60 24.87 25.78
N ALA A 320 -45.91 25.14 24.51
CA ALA A 320 -46.96 26.08 24.16
C ALA A 320 -48.29 25.33 24.17
N GLY A 321 -49.28 25.84 24.90
CA GLY A 321 -50.62 25.24 24.97
C GLY A 321 -51.27 25.19 23.58
N GLY A 322 -51.24 24.01 22.95
CA GLY A 322 -51.83 23.74 21.64
C GLY A 322 -51.04 22.71 20.82
N SER A 323 -51.28 21.42 21.07
CA SER A 323 -50.97 20.22 20.25
C SER A 323 -49.62 20.06 19.51
N GLY A 324 -48.58 20.81 19.85
CA GLY A 324 -47.21 20.57 19.38
C GLY A 324 -46.17 20.86 20.45
N ALA A 325 -45.18 19.99 20.59
CA ALA A 325 -44.02 20.21 21.45
C ALA A 325 -42.76 20.34 20.60
N PHE A 326 -41.93 21.33 20.93
CA PHE A 326 -40.59 21.52 20.35
C PHE A 326 -39.57 21.06 21.39
N ILE A 327 -38.74 20.07 21.05
CA ILE A 327 -37.71 19.56 21.95
C ILE A 327 -36.35 19.84 21.33
N VAL A 328 -35.50 20.54 22.08
CA VAL A 328 -34.08 20.70 21.78
C VAL A 328 -33.28 19.99 22.86
N GLY A 329 -32.51 18.98 22.46
CA GLY A 329 -31.59 18.26 23.32
C GLY A 329 -30.15 18.50 22.89
N TYR A 330 -29.28 18.71 23.87
CA TYR A 330 -27.83 18.72 23.68
C TYR A 330 -27.24 17.53 24.43
N GLY A 331 -26.51 16.68 23.71
CA GLY A 331 -25.81 15.52 24.27
C GLY A 331 -24.30 15.64 24.07
N HIS A 332 -23.55 15.39 25.13
CA HIS A 332 -22.09 15.27 25.08
C HIS A 332 -21.70 13.81 25.30
N ALA A 333 -20.88 13.24 24.42
CA ALA A 333 -20.39 11.87 24.56
C ALA A 333 -18.87 11.81 24.35
N GLU A 334 -18.19 11.14 25.28
CA GLU A 334 -16.76 10.82 25.17
C GLU A 334 -16.59 9.38 24.68
N GLY A 335 -15.76 9.17 23.65
CA GLY A 335 -15.45 7.84 23.14
C GLY A 335 -13.98 7.69 22.72
N TYR A 336 -13.52 6.46 22.53
CA TYR A 336 -12.16 6.15 22.05
C TYR A 336 -12.24 5.37 20.74
N ALA A 337 -11.46 5.77 19.73
CA ALA A 337 -11.45 5.13 18.41
C ALA A 337 -10.17 4.31 18.19
N MET A 338 -10.32 3.10 17.63
CA MET A 338 -9.20 2.24 17.21
C MET A 338 -9.01 2.27 15.68
N LYS A 339 -7.75 2.29 15.23
CA LYS A 339 -7.41 2.32 13.80
C LYS A 339 -7.61 0.93 13.16
N LYS A 340 -8.55 0.82 12.22
CA LYS A 340 -8.80 -0.42 11.46
C LYS A 340 -7.71 -0.61 10.39
N GLY A 341 -6.84 -1.62 10.52
CA GLY A 341 -5.92 -1.98 9.42
C GLY A 341 -4.61 -2.73 9.71
N GLY A 342 -4.37 -3.29 10.90
CA GLY A 342 -3.18 -4.15 11.14
C GLY A 342 -3.48 -5.63 10.90
N SER A 343 -2.85 -6.26 9.93
CA SER A 343 -2.88 -7.72 9.75
C SER A 343 -2.03 -8.41 10.83
N LEU A 344 -2.60 -9.39 11.53
CA LEU A 344 -1.92 -10.23 12.51
C LEU A 344 -1.21 -11.40 11.80
N THR A 345 0.11 -11.33 11.67
CA THR A 345 0.94 -12.55 11.54
C THR A 345 1.62 -12.81 12.86
N ALA A 346 1.29 -13.95 13.48
CA ALA A 346 1.91 -14.41 14.70
C ALA A 346 3.44 -14.55 14.53
N ARG A 347 4.20 -13.73 15.26
CA ARG A 347 5.60 -14.02 15.59
C ARG A 347 5.63 -14.53 17.03
N GLY A 348 6.49 -15.52 17.25
CA GLY A 348 6.49 -16.40 18.42
C GLY A 348 6.53 -15.71 19.79
N GLN A 349 5.93 -16.42 20.74
CA GLN A 349 6.08 -16.38 22.20
C GLN A 349 6.63 -15.08 22.82
N GLY A 350 5.75 -14.29 23.44
CA GLY A 350 6.09 -13.62 24.70
C GLY A 350 5.73 -12.15 24.88
N GLU A 351 5.24 -11.41 23.88
CA GLU A 351 4.93 -9.97 24.05
C GLU A 351 3.50 -9.61 23.62
N TRP A 352 2.77 -8.93 24.50
CA TRP A 352 1.46 -8.34 24.23
C TRP A 352 1.66 -7.03 23.44
N ALA A 353 1.03 -6.90 22.29
CA ALA A 353 1.02 -5.64 21.55
C ALA A 353 0.09 -4.63 22.25
N ALA A 354 0.65 -3.53 22.77
CA ALA A 354 -0.11 -2.39 23.26
C ALA A 354 -0.72 -1.63 22.07
N TYR A 355 -2.02 -1.33 22.12
CA TYR A 355 -2.70 -0.48 21.14
C TYR A 355 -2.83 0.93 21.70
N THR A 356 -2.53 1.94 20.89
CA THR A 356 -2.76 3.35 21.24
C THR A 356 -4.17 3.74 20.81
N CYS A 357 -5.05 4.04 21.77
CA CYS A 357 -6.39 4.57 21.52
C CYS A 357 -6.37 6.09 21.54
N LYS A 358 -7.00 6.75 20.57
CA LYS A 358 -7.14 8.22 20.60
C LYS A 358 -8.50 8.60 21.19
N LYS A 359 -8.51 9.50 22.18
CA LYS A 359 -9.72 10.12 22.71
C LYS A 359 -10.39 10.93 21.59
N VAL A 360 -11.68 10.71 21.36
CA VAL A 360 -12.48 11.44 20.37
C VAL A 360 -13.68 12.05 21.08
N TRP A 361 -13.88 13.33 20.84
CA TRP A 361 -15.02 14.09 21.36
C TRP A 361 -16.10 14.15 20.29
N SER A 362 -17.35 13.91 20.66
CA SER A 362 -18.50 14.13 19.79
C SER A 362 -19.54 14.97 20.51
N ASN A 363 -19.94 16.08 19.89
CA ASN A 363 -21.07 16.89 20.32
C ASN A 363 -22.23 16.62 19.38
N THR A 364 -23.38 16.22 19.91
CA THR A 364 -24.58 15.99 19.12
C THR A 364 -25.65 17.00 19.51
N PHE A 365 -26.22 17.67 18.50
CA PHE A 365 -27.36 18.57 18.67
C PHE A 365 -28.58 17.94 17.99
N THR A 366 -29.68 17.82 18.73
CA THR A 366 -30.93 17.28 18.18
C THR A 366 -32.07 18.26 18.43
N ALA A 367 -32.77 18.65 17.37
CA ALA A 367 -33.97 19.47 17.44
C ALA A 367 -35.11 18.79 16.68
N GLY A 368 -36.21 18.50 17.37
CA GLY A 368 -37.36 17.81 16.79
C GLY A 368 -38.67 18.54 17.07
N ILE A 369 -39.59 18.50 16.10
CA ILE A 369 -40.97 18.95 16.25
C ILE A 369 -41.87 17.71 16.31
N ALA A 370 -42.58 17.54 17.43
CA ALA A 370 -43.62 16.52 17.54
C ALA A 370 -44.98 17.17 17.28
N ILE A 371 -45.62 16.79 16.17
CA ILE A 371 -46.99 17.20 15.83
C ILE A 371 -47.93 16.07 16.27
N GLY A 372 -48.94 16.38 17.09
CA GLY A 372 -49.89 15.38 17.60
C GLY A 372 -50.63 14.66 16.46
N GLY A 373 -50.32 13.37 16.27
CA GLY A 373 -50.96 12.50 15.29
C GLY A 373 -49.97 11.71 14.43
N GLY A 374 -49.22 10.79 15.05
CA GLY A 374 -48.59 9.66 14.35
C GLY A 374 -47.58 10.00 13.24
N GLY A 375 -46.62 10.86 13.52
CA GLY A 375 -45.45 11.05 12.66
C GLY A 375 -44.61 12.25 13.09
N ALA A 376 -43.38 12.01 13.52
CA ALA A 376 -42.38 13.08 13.66
C ALA A 376 -41.70 13.28 12.28
N MET A 377 -41.57 14.52 11.84
CA MET A 377 -40.74 14.88 10.69
C MET A 377 -39.63 15.78 11.21
N GLU A 378 -38.38 15.32 11.11
CA GLU A 378 -37.21 16.12 11.43
C GLU A 378 -36.95 17.06 10.24
N LEU A 379 -36.81 18.36 10.50
CA LEU A 379 -36.36 19.35 9.52
C LEU A 379 -35.13 20.05 10.12
N GLY A 380 -33.95 19.70 9.59
CA GLY A 380 -32.73 20.39 9.95
C GLY A 380 -31.52 19.92 9.17
N GLU A 381 -31.18 20.66 8.11
CA GLU A 381 -29.79 20.85 7.69
C GLU A 381 -29.50 22.33 7.99
N TRP A 382 -28.63 22.62 8.96
CA TRP A 382 -28.15 23.97 9.21
C TRP A 382 -26.70 24.05 8.71
N GLY A 383 -26.53 24.57 7.50
CA GLY A 383 -25.23 25.03 7.02
C GLY A 383 -24.89 26.36 7.67
N GLY A 384 -24.04 26.33 8.69
CA GLY A 384 -23.35 27.50 9.22
C GLY A 384 -21.86 27.22 9.28
N ASP A 385 -21.05 28.11 8.71
CA ASP A 385 -19.59 28.05 8.83
C ASP A 385 -19.19 28.18 10.31
N PHE A 386 -18.72 27.09 10.91
CA PHE A 386 -17.99 27.12 12.16
C PHE A 386 -16.50 27.15 11.84
N THR A 387 -15.85 28.29 12.04
CA THR A 387 -14.39 28.35 12.17
C THR A 387 -13.97 27.65 13.45
N THR A 388 -13.29 26.50 13.34
CA THR A 388 -12.57 25.87 14.45
C THR A 388 -11.07 25.81 14.16
N LEU A 389 -10.29 25.86 15.24
CA LEU A 389 -8.84 25.70 15.24
C LEU A 389 -8.45 24.33 14.65
N ALA A 390 -7.32 24.31 13.95
CA ALA A 390 -6.88 23.20 13.09
C ALA A 390 -6.91 21.82 13.77
N GLY A 391 -7.63 20.87 13.18
CA GLY A 391 -7.39 19.43 13.38
C GLY A 391 -8.57 18.54 13.82
N GLU A 392 -9.79 19.05 13.93
CA GLU A 392 -10.95 18.26 14.40
C GLU A 392 -11.98 18.01 13.29
N THR A 393 -12.36 16.74 13.08
CA THR A 393 -13.46 16.34 12.18
C THR A 393 -14.77 16.32 12.95
N ASN A 394 -15.67 17.26 12.66
CA ASN A 394 -17.06 17.19 13.09
C ASN A 394 -17.89 16.56 11.98
N GLY A 395 -18.59 15.46 12.29
CA GLY A 395 -19.61 14.89 11.42
C GLY A 395 -20.98 15.51 11.73
N VAL A 396 -21.76 15.81 10.70
CA VAL A 396 -23.18 16.16 10.86
C VAL A 396 -23.97 14.86 11.06
N GLN A 397 -24.72 14.78 12.16
CA GLN A 397 -25.60 13.64 12.45
C GLN A 397 -27.05 14.01 12.14
N GLY A 398 -27.75 13.19 11.37
CA GLY A 398 -29.21 13.23 11.21
C GLY A 398 -29.79 11.88 11.61
N SER A 399 -30.93 11.86 12.31
CA SER A 399 -31.51 10.62 12.83
C SER A 399 -32.99 10.49 12.52
N LEU A 400 -33.37 9.52 11.69
CA LEU A 400 -34.78 9.22 11.43
C LEU A 400 -35.33 8.25 12.48
N SER A 401 -36.19 8.71 13.38
CA SER A 401 -36.82 7.87 14.40
C SER A 401 -38.29 7.57 14.07
N LEU A 402 -38.64 6.29 13.88
CA LEU A 402 -40.02 5.81 13.74
C LEU A 402 -40.49 5.21 15.08
N LEU A 403 -41.07 6.05 15.94
CA LEU A 403 -41.64 5.62 17.21
C LEU A 403 -43.07 5.10 17.02
N ALA A 404 -43.20 3.82 16.65
CA ALA A 404 -44.49 3.12 16.71
C ALA A 404 -44.47 1.87 17.59
N VAL A 405 -43.31 1.24 17.86
CA VAL A 405 -43.22 0.03 18.69
C VAL A 405 -41.80 -0.12 19.24
N GLY A 406 -41.53 0.39 20.46
CA GLY A 406 -40.46 -0.03 21.39
C GLY A 406 -38.99 -0.14 20.95
N TRP A 407 -38.67 0.13 19.68
CA TRP A 407 -37.36 -0.07 19.07
C TRP A 407 -37.02 1.15 18.22
N GLY A 408 -35.85 1.74 18.47
CA GLY A 408 -35.28 2.79 17.61
C GLY A 408 -34.05 2.26 16.91
N THR A 409 -33.94 2.45 15.60
CA THR A 409 -32.70 2.20 14.85
C THR A 409 -32.23 3.49 14.19
N GLY A 410 -30.94 3.78 14.32
CA GLY A 410 -30.29 4.92 13.67
C GLY A 410 -29.13 4.42 12.82
N ALA A 411 -29.03 4.91 11.58
CA ALA A 411 -27.89 4.63 10.69
C ALA A 411 -26.97 5.86 10.64
N HIS A 412 -25.67 5.63 10.75
CA HIS A 412 -24.63 6.65 10.76
C HIS A 412 -23.85 6.62 9.46
N TRP A 413 -23.44 7.80 8.99
CA TRP A 413 -22.70 7.97 7.74
C TRP A 413 -21.47 8.85 7.99
N ASN A 414 -20.38 8.57 7.27
CA ASN A 414 -19.17 9.36 7.24
C ASN A 414 -19.35 10.60 6.35
N ALA A 415 -18.46 11.58 6.48
CA ALA A 415 -18.45 12.79 5.66
C ALA A 415 -18.30 12.53 4.15
N ASP A 416 -17.77 11.36 3.77
CA ASP A 416 -17.65 10.91 2.37
C ASP A 416 -18.89 10.15 1.86
N GLY A 417 -19.95 10.07 2.67
CA GLY A 417 -21.19 9.38 2.33
C GLY A 417 -21.10 7.86 2.42
N SER A 418 -20.06 7.29 3.06
CA SER A 418 -20.01 5.85 3.36
C SER A 418 -20.69 5.52 4.71
N PRO A 419 -21.33 4.35 4.87
CA PRO A 419 -22.00 3.99 6.11
C PRO A 419 -20.98 3.73 7.23
N ALA A 420 -21.14 4.42 8.35
CA ALA A 420 -20.26 4.38 9.51
C ALA A 420 -20.71 3.38 10.58
N GLY A 421 -22.02 3.10 10.68
CA GLY A 421 -22.56 2.12 11.63
C GLY A 421 -24.07 2.19 11.79
N VAL A 422 -24.63 1.29 12.59
CA VAL A 422 -26.05 1.30 12.99
C VAL A 422 -26.14 1.15 14.50
N THR A 423 -26.94 2.01 15.14
CA THR A 423 -27.28 1.88 16.56
C THR A 423 -28.71 1.37 16.69
N VAL A 424 -28.93 0.42 17.60
CA VAL A 424 -30.26 -0.06 17.97
C VAL A 424 -30.48 0.24 19.44
N ALA A 425 -31.54 0.97 19.76
CA ALA A 425 -31.96 1.26 21.13
C ALA A 425 -33.25 0.49 21.45
N HIS A 426 -33.26 -0.14 22.63
CA HIS A 426 -34.39 -0.93 23.10
C HIS A 426 -35.05 -0.22 24.29
N GLY A 427 -36.29 0.22 24.12
CA GLY A 427 -37.07 0.81 25.20
C GLY A 427 -37.81 -0.28 25.97
N GLY A 428 -37.58 -0.39 27.27
CA GLY A 428 -38.46 -1.15 28.16
C GLY A 428 -39.88 -0.58 28.12
N GLY A 429 -40.88 -1.46 28.06
CA GLY A 429 -42.28 -1.09 27.85
C GLY A 429 -42.84 -0.13 28.90
N ALA A 430 -43.88 0.62 28.49
CA ALA A 430 -44.57 1.63 29.27
C ALA A 430 -45.05 1.11 30.64
N GLY A 431 -44.37 1.52 31.71
CA GLY A 431 -44.74 1.15 33.08
C GLY A 431 -43.84 1.63 34.21
N ALA A 432 -42.86 2.51 33.96
CA ALA A 432 -41.99 3.05 35.01
C ALA A 432 -41.65 4.52 34.73
N LEU A 433 -42.61 5.41 35.00
CA LEU A 433 -42.34 6.84 35.20
C LEU A 433 -42.11 7.06 36.69
N ASP A 434 -40.95 6.62 37.18
CA ASP A 434 -40.28 7.08 38.42
C ASP A 434 -39.12 6.13 38.74
N ALA A 435 -38.03 6.27 37.99
CA ALA A 435 -36.68 5.95 38.43
C ALA A 435 -35.74 6.36 37.30
N GLY A 436 -34.89 7.36 37.54
CA GLY A 436 -33.70 7.56 36.73
C GLY A 436 -32.89 6.27 36.78
N VAL A 437 -32.72 5.62 35.63
CA VAL A 437 -31.75 4.54 35.50
C VAL A 437 -30.45 5.20 35.08
N GLU A 438 -29.62 5.47 36.07
CA GLU A 438 -28.24 5.88 35.91
C GLU A 438 -27.40 4.61 35.67
N TYR A 439 -26.75 4.49 34.51
CA TYR A 439 -25.67 3.52 34.31
C TYR A 439 -24.35 4.21 34.63
N VAL A 440 -23.92 4.16 35.90
CA VAL A 440 -22.58 4.56 36.31
C VAL A 440 -21.63 3.38 36.11
N HIS A 441 -20.78 3.44 35.10
CA HIS A 441 -19.56 2.64 35.07
C HIS A 441 -18.51 3.38 35.91
N GLY A 442 -18.35 2.98 37.17
CA GLY A 442 -17.28 3.50 38.02
C GLY A 442 -15.90 3.07 37.50
N TRP A 443 -14.97 4.01 37.36
CA TRP A 443 -13.55 3.75 37.19
C TRP A 443 -12.75 4.57 38.20
N THR A 444 -11.85 3.90 38.92
CA THR A 444 -10.89 4.52 39.83
C THR A 444 -9.73 5.10 39.03
N GLY A 445 -9.40 6.36 39.32
CA GLY A 445 -8.48 7.16 38.52
C GLY A 445 -7.04 6.68 38.48
N VAL A 446 -6.42 6.93 37.33
CA VAL A 446 -4.98 7.18 37.15
C VAL A 446 -4.85 8.25 36.06
N ALA A 447 -3.94 9.18 36.27
CA ALA A 447 -3.75 10.36 35.44
C ALA A 447 -3.02 10.06 34.11
N GLU A 448 -3.37 10.88 33.11
CA GLU A 448 -2.71 11.18 31.82
C GLU A 448 -2.55 10.05 30.76
N ASP A 449 -3.33 10.26 29.68
CA ASP A 449 -3.12 10.01 28.24
C ASP A 449 -2.81 8.64 27.64
N ASP A 450 -2.70 7.54 28.40
CA ASP A 450 -2.69 6.19 27.79
C ASP A 450 -3.44 5.16 28.65
N VAL A 451 -4.54 4.60 28.12
CA VAL A 451 -5.31 3.54 28.77
C VAL A 451 -5.09 2.22 28.04
N ALA A 452 -4.56 1.21 28.74
CA ALA A 452 -4.50 -0.16 28.24
C ALA A 452 -5.88 -0.81 28.31
N CYS A 453 -6.42 -1.27 27.18
CA CYS A 453 -7.66 -2.04 27.14
C CYS A 453 -7.36 -3.54 27.12
N ASP A 454 -7.70 -4.27 28.18
CA ASP A 454 -7.72 -5.73 28.19
C ASP A 454 -9.06 -6.26 27.64
N MET A 455 -8.99 -7.25 26.74
CA MET A 455 -10.18 -7.98 26.28
C MET A 455 -10.59 -9.02 27.34
N ILE A 456 -11.78 -8.85 27.92
CA ILE A 456 -12.45 -9.92 28.68
C ILE A 456 -13.12 -10.85 27.67
N SER A 457 -12.55 -12.04 27.43
CA SER A 457 -13.24 -13.08 26.65
C SER A 457 -14.35 -13.71 27.50
N TRP A 458 -15.56 -13.75 26.99
CA TRP A 458 -16.63 -14.59 27.52
C TRP A 458 -16.50 -16.02 26.96
N LYS A 459 -16.65 -17.03 27.82
CA LYS A 459 -16.81 -18.44 27.43
C LYS A 459 -18.24 -18.74 27.01
#